data_AF-A0A8T4WQM1-F1
#
_entry.id   AF-A0A8T4WQM1-F1
#
_cell.length_a   1.000
_cell.length_b   1.000
_cell.length_c   1.000
_cell.angle_alpha   90.00
_cell.angle_beta   90.00
_cell.angle_gamma   90.00
#
_symmetry.space_group_name_H-M   'P 1'
#
loop_
_entity.id
_entity.type
_entity.pdbx_description
1 polymer ?
#
loop_
_entity_poly.entity_id
_entity_poly.type
_entity_poly.pdbx_seq_one_letter_code
_entity_poly.pdbx_strand_id
1 'polypeptide(L)'
;MQSVAKKRKMPAQTGEFVKEDQLDDEYINKISDISYTPVFILGLHRSGTSILYKMLHSTDYFNGLTAYDVVYYNRLVYNKKHGLEEEFKQRFNNLIKKTGQENRDIDKIKMNADFAIEYSFLLGPPYLFQRINQKNKDLFDEICKKIQLVKGEKNRLLLKNPWDFPNFLFIKEKIPQSKFRSEEHT
;
A
#
# COMPACT_ATOMS: atom_id res chain seq x y z
N MET A 1 16.37 14.72 -37.62
CA MET A 1 16.87 14.10 -36.38
C MET A 1 15.72 14.04 -35.37
N GLN A 2 15.10 12.88 -35.21
CA GLN A 2 14.05 12.68 -34.19
C GLN A 2 14.73 12.32 -32.86
N SER A 3 14.48 13.10 -31.81
CA SER A 3 14.94 12.75 -30.47
C SER A 3 14.13 11.55 -29.98
N VAL A 4 14.79 10.40 -29.87
CA VAL A 4 14.22 9.23 -29.21
C VAL A 4 14.04 9.60 -27.74
N ALA A 5 12.80 9.84 -27.31
CA ALA A 5 12.47 10.05 -25.92
C ALA A 5 12.93 8.81 -25.14
N LYS A 6 14.03 8.96 -24.38
CA LYS A 6 14.55 7.95 -23.48
C LYS A 6 13.39 7.55 -22.57
N LYS A 7 12.84 6.33 -22.71
CA LYS A 7 11.83 5.80 -21.77
C LYS A 7 12.40 5.94 -20.36
N ARG A 8 11.89 6.89 -19.59
CA ARG A 8 12.24 7.05 -18.17
C ARG A 8 11.86 5.75 -17.47
N LYS A 9 12.84 4.99 -17.01
CA LYS A 9 12.60 3.84 -16.14
C LYS A 9 12.01 4.38 -14.84
N MET A 10 10.89 3.82 -14.39
CA MET A 10 10.36 4.14 -13.06
C MET A 10 11.40 3.70 -12.03
N PRO A 11 11.53 4.33 -10.84
CA PRO A 11 12.62 3.96 -9.93
C PRO A 11 12.38 2.60 -9.27
N ALA A 12 11.14 2.08 -9.33
CA ALA A 12 10.84 0.66 -9.07
C ALA A 12 11.51 -0.31 -10.07
N GLN A 13 11.94 0.19 -11.24
CA GLN A 13 12.67 -0.53 -12.29
C GLN A 13 14.19 -0.24 -12.26
N THR A 14 14.65 0.75 -11.48
CA THR A 14 16.08 1.08 -11.35
C THR A 14 16.74 0.37 -10.17
N GLY A 15 15.97 -0.29 -9.29
CA GLY A 15 16.49 -0.89 -8.07
C GLY A 15 16.85 0.14 -6.99
N GLU A 16 16.58 1.43 -7.21
CA GLU A 16 16.85 2.49 -6.23
C GLU A 16 15.89 2.43 -5.02
N PHE A 17 14.74 1.78 -5.18
CA PHE A 17 13.88 1.37 -4.07
C PHE A 17 14.34 0.00 -3.58
N VAL A 18 15.17 0.05 -2.55
CA VAL A 18 15.93 -1.04 -1.90
C VAL A 18 15.11 -2.34 -1.80
N LYS A 19 15.66 -3.42 -2.38
CA LYS A 19 15.09 -4.77 -2.31
C LYS A 19 15.84 -5.70 -1.33
N GLU A 20 16.86 -5.22 -0.62
CA GLU A 20 17.91 -6.11 -0.10
C GLU A 20 17.88 -6.41 1.40
N ASP A 21 17.30 -5.55 2.26
CA ASP A 21 17.34 -5.82 3.70
C ASP A 21 16.02 -6.47 4.19
N GLN A 22 16.04 -7.75 4.54
CA GLN A 22 14.94 -8.44 5.25
C GLN A 22 15.03 -8.22 6.78
N LEU A 23 15.10 -6.94 7.20
CA LEU A 23 15.27 -6.59 8.62
C LEU A 23 14.05 -6.94 9.47
N ASP A 24 12.88 -7.10 8.84
CA ASP A 24 11.65 -7.45 9.54
C ASP A 24 11.55 -8.93 9.91
N ASP A 25 12.41 -9.81 9.39
CA ASP A 25 12.36 -11.27 9.64
C ASP A 25 12.46 -11.60 11.13
N GLU A 26 13.31 -10.88 11.87
CA GLU A 26 13.47 -11.01 13.33
C GLU A 26 12.21 -10.59 14.12
N TYR A 27 11.28 -9.89 13.47
CA TYR A 27 10.06 -9.36 14.06
C TYR A 27 8.79 -10.07 13.58
N ILE A 28 8.89 -11.07 12.70
CA ILE A 28 7.73 -11.82 12.20
C ILE A 28 6.94 -12.49 13.34
N ASN A 29 7.63 -12.97 14.37
CA ASN A 29 6.92 -13.54 15.53
C ASN A 29 6.12 -12.49 16.31
N LYS A 30 6.44 -11.20 16.19
CA LYS A 30 5.71 -10.13 16.90
C LYS A 30 4.42 -9.71 16.21
N ILE A 31 4.22 -10.10 14.95
CA ILE A 31 3.00 -9.79 14.21
C ILE A 31 1.95 -10.91 14.31
N SER A 32 2.28 -12.09 14.87
CA SER A 32 1.36 -13.24 14.95
C SER A 32 0.07 -12.91 15.69
N ASP A 33 0.19 -12.16 16.78
CA ASP A 33 -0.89 -11.87 17.73
C ASP A 33 -1.64 -10.58 17.39
N ILE A 34 -1.19 -9.86 16.37
CA ILE A 34 -1.82 -8.63 15.93
C ILE A 34 -3.13 -8.95 15.24
N SER A 35 -4.21 -8.40 15.78
CA SER A 35 -5.53 -8.49 15.17
C SER A 35 -5.75 -7.33 14.19
N TYR A 36 -6.56 -7.56 13.16
CA TYR A 36 -6.95 -6.50 12.23
C TYR A 36 -8.39 -6.69 11.74
N THR A 37 -9.07 -5.56 11.51
CA THR A 37 -10.38 -5.52 10.86
C THR A 37 -10.25 -4.68 9.58
N PRO A 38 -10.20 -5.31 8.40
CA PRO A 38 -10.05 -4.59 7.15
C PRO A 38 -11.39 -4.00 6.70
N VAL A 39 -11.33 -2.77 6.23
CA VAL A 39 -12.41 -2.04 5.54
C VAL A 39 -11.97 -1.85 4.10
N PHE A 40 -12.53 -2.64 3.20
CA PHE A 40 -12.23 -2.56 1.78
C PHE A 40 -13.10 -1.51 1.12
N ILE A 41 -12.47 -0.60 0.37
CA ILE A 41 -13.13 0.19 -0.65
C ILE A 41 -13.04 -0.58 -1.95
N LEU A 42 -14.16 -1.18 -2.35
CA LEU A 42 -14.29 -1.92 -3.60
C LEU A 42 -15.17 -1.12 -4.56
N GLY A 43 -14.75 -1.10 -5.82
CA GLY A 43 -15.51 -0.49 -6.90
C GLY A 43 -14.77 -0.64 -8.22
N LEU A 44 -15.52 -0.50 -9.31
CA LEU A 44 -14.94 -0.54 -10.65
C LEU A 44 -13.86 0.53 -10.82
N HIS A 45 -12.89 0.27 -11.68
CA HIS A 45 -11.91 1.30 -12.05
C HIS A 45 -12.66 2.53 -12.59
N ARG A 46 -12.25 3.74 -12.20
CA ARG A 46 -12.89 5.03 -12.54
C ARG A 46 -14.27 5.31 -11.90
N SER A 47 -14.65 4.57 -10.85
CA SER A 47 -15.91 4.80 -10.11
C SER A 47 -15.93 6.05 -9.22
N GLY A 48 -14.77 6.52 -8.75
CA GLY A 48 -14.69 7.56 -7.71
C GLY A 48 -13.99 7.09 -6.43
N THR A 49 -13.88 5.77 -6.23
CA THR A 49 -13.23 5.09 -5.08
C THR A 49 -11.87 5.63 -4.65
N SER A 50 -11.09 6.26 -5.54
CA SER A 50 -9.81 6.89 -5.17
C SER A 50 -9.98 8.21 -4.42
N ILE A 51 -11.05 8.96 -4.68
CA ILE A 51 -11.45 10.15 -3.92
C ILE A 51 -11.95 9.71 -2.54
N LEU A 52 -12.87 8.74 -2.49
CA LEU A 52 -13.37 8.18 -1.23
C LEU A 52 -12.24 7.65 -0.34
N TYR A 53 -11.30 6.90 -0.93
CA TYR A 53 -10.13 6.41 -0.20
C TYR A 53 -9.30 7.54 0.40
N LYS A 54 -9.02 8.58 -0.38
CA LYS A 54 -8.27 9.75 0.11
C LYS A 54 -9.00 10.48 1.23
N MET A 55 -10.30 10.71 1.07
CA MET A 55 -11.12 11.40 2.08
C MET A 55 -11.14 10.64 3.40
N LEU A 56 -11.33 9.32 3.36
CA LEU A 56 -11.33 8.49 4.59
C LEU A 56 -9.93 8.39 5.20
N HIS A 57 -8.89 8.23 4.37
CA HIS A 57 -7.51 8.20 4.82
C HIS A 57 -7.09 9.50 5.51
N SER A 58 -7.55 10.67 5.05
CA SER A 58 -7.20 11.96 5.65
C SER A 58 -7.87 12.25 6.99
N THR A 59 -8.71 11.35 7.50
CA THR A 59 -9.42 11.55 8.78
C THR A 59 -8.66 11.00 9.99
N ASP A 60 -7.56 10.27 9.78
CA ASP A 60 -6.77 9.57 10.81
C ASP A 60 -7.55 8.55 11.66
N TYR A 61 -8.83 8.29 11.35
CA TYR A 61 -9.62 7.18 11.94
C TYR A 61 -9.25 5.80 11.37
N PHE A 62 -8.51 5.78 10.27
CA PHE A 62 -8.13 4.56 9.57
C PHE A 62 -6.63 4.52 9.34
N ASN A 63 -6.06 3.32 9.49
CA ASN A 63 -4.74 3.02 8.97
C ASN A 63 -4.88 2.61 7.51
N GLY A 64 -4.25 3.32 6.58
CA GLY A 64 -4.14 2.87 5.18
C GLY A 64 -2.70 2.62 4.78
N LEU A 65 -2.51 2.12 3.56
CA LEU A 65 -1.17 1.97 2.99
C LEU A 65 -0.75 3.25 2.29
N THR A 66 0.53 3.60 2.44
CA THR A 66 1.19 4.70 1.77
C THR A 66 2.31 4.20 0.85
N ALA A 67 2.85 5.09 0.02
CA ALA A 67 4.00 4.78 -0.83
C ALA A 67 5.22 4.33 0.00
N TYR A 68 5.44 4.94 1.18
CA TYR A 68 6.46 4.52 2.14
C TYR A 68 6.30 3.05 2.55
N ASP A 69 5.07 2.63 2.89
CA ASP A 69 4.80 1.26 3.32
C ASP A 69 5.15 0.24 2.24
N VAL A 70 4.85 0.57 0.99
CA VAL A 70 5.14 -0.29 -0.16
C VAL A 70 6.64 -0.39 -0.42
N VAL A 71 7.33 0.76 -0.40
CA VAL A 71 8.75 0.86 -0.76
C VAL A 71 9.66 0.26 0.32
N TYR A 72 9.29 0.40 1.58
CA TYR A 72 10.09 -0.05 2.72
C TYR A 72 9.48 -1.24 3.46
N TYR A 73 8.64 -2.02 2.78
CA TYR A 73 7.88 -3.13 3.36
C TYR A 73 8.71 -4.09 4.22
N ASN A 74 9.93 -4.44 3.77
CA ASN A 74 10.80 -5.40 4.44
C ASN A 74 11.51 -4.86 5.69
N ARG A 75 11.29 -3.58 6.05
CA ARG A 75 11.91 -2.92 7.20
C ARG A 75 10.96 -2.01 7.98
N LEU A 76 9.64 -2.12 7.79
CA LEU A 76 8.69 -1.20 8.43
C LEU A 76 8.72 -1.34 9.95
N VAL A 77 8.79 -2.59 10.44
CA VAL A 77 8.81 -2.86 11.88
C VAL A 77 10.15 -2.41 12.48
N TYR A 78 11.25 -2.70 11.79
CA TYR A 78 12.56 -2.20 12.16
C TYR A 78 12.58 -0.67 12.24
N ASN A 79 12.14 0.02 11.19
CA ASN A 79 12.14 1.48 11.13
C ASN A 79 11.29 2.09 12.26
N LYS A 80 10.13 1.48 12.57
CA LYS A 80 9.27 1.93 13.69
C LYS A 80 9.98 1.79 15.03
N LYS A 81 10.58 0.62 15.29
CA LYS A 81 11.27 0.32 16.55
C LYS A 81 12.47 1.24 16.80
N HIS A 82 13.17 1.62 15.74
CA HIS A 82 14.38 2.44 15.80
C HIS A 82 14.13 3.94 15.57
N GLY A 83 12.87 4.37 15.38
CA GLY A 83 12.54 5.78 15.16
C GLY A 83 13.02 6.34 13.81
N LEU A 84 13.20 5.49 12.80
CA LEU A 84 13.77 5.83 11.49
C LEU A 84 12.71 6.18 10.43
N GLU A 85 11.42 6.11 10.76
CA GLU A 85 10.32 6.31 9.80
C GLU A 85 10.43 7.64 9.05
N GLU A 86 10.60 8.75 9.76
CA GLU A 86 10.68 10.08 9.15
C GLU A 86 11.93 10.28 8.30
N GLU A 87 13.06 9.69 8.68
CA GLU A 87 14.30 9.73 7.89
C GLU A 87 14.07 9.07 6.51
N PHE A 88 13.49 7.87 6.50
CA PHE A 88 13.25 7.14 5.26
C PHE A 88 12.14 7.78 4.40
N LYS A 89 11.11 8.38 5.02
CA LYS A 89 10.12 9.20 4.29
C LYS A 89 10.80 10.40 3.61
N GLN A 90 11.68 11.11 4.31
CA GLN A 90 12.43 12.23 3.73
C GLN A 90 13.34 11.77 2.59
N ARG A 91 14.03 10.63 2.75
CA ARG A 91 14.86 10.02 1.71
C ARG A 91 14.04 9.70 0.46
N PHE A 92 12.87 9.11 0.62
CA PHE A 92 11.94 8.82 -0.50
C PHE A 92 11.47 10.10 -1.19
N ASN A 93 11.06 11.11 -0.42
CA ASN A 93 10.62 12.40 -0.95
C ASN A 93 11.73 13.12 -1.73
N ASN A 94 12.97 13.06 -1.24
CA ASN A 94 14.13 13.63 -1.92
C ASN A 94 14.45 12.89 -3.22
N LEU A 95 14.30 11.56 -3.24
CA LEU A 95 14.47 10.76 -4.45
C LEU A 95 13.43 11.13 -5.51
N ILE A 96 12.16 11.24 -5.15
CA ILE A 96 11.08 11.68 -6.06
C ILE A 96 11.38 13.04 -6.70
N LYS A 97 11.82 14.02 -5.89
CA LYS A 97 12.22 15.34 -6.38
C LYS A 97 13.39 15.26 -7.35
N LYS A 98 14.43 14.49 -6.99
CA LYS A 98 15.64 14.33 -7.81
C LYS A 98 15.35 13.65 -9.16
N THR A 99 14.42 12.70 -9.22
CA THR A 99 14.04 12.00 -10.46
C THR A 99 13.02 12.77 -11.30
N GLY A 100 12.48 13.89 -10.78
CA GLY A 100 11.45 14.69 -11.44
C GLY A 100 10.10 13.96 -11.57
N GLN A 101 9.82 13.04 -10.65
CA GLN A 101 8.60 12.21 -10.62
C GLN A 101 7.61 12.70 -9.57
N GLU A 102 7.48 14.02 -9.45
CA GLU A 102 6.67 14.65 -8.40
C GLU A 102 5.17 14.36 -8.54
N ASN A 103 4.73 13.82 -9.68
CA ASN A 103 3.34 13.45 -9.96
C ASN A 103 3.25 12.02 -10.51
N ARG A 104 2.05 11.45 -10.53
CA ARG A 104 1.78 10.07 -10.99
C ARG A 104 1.89 9.84 -12.51
N ASP A 105 2.54 10.75 -13.24
CA ASP A 105 2.63 10.86 -14.71
C ASP A 105 1.29 10.98 -15.47
N ILE A 106 0.21 10.41 -14.95
CA ILE A 106 -1.14 10.39 -15.54
C ILE A 106 -2.02 11.56 -15.10
N ASP A 107 -1.62 12.28 -14.05
CA ASP A 107 -2.31 13.44 -13.51
C ASP A 107 -1.37 14.34 -12.69
N LYS A 108 -1.89 15.46 -12.18
CA LYS A 108 -1.15 16.43 -11.35
C LYS A 108 -1.19 16.09 -9.86
N ILE A 109 -1.54 14.86 -9.48
CA ILE A 109 -1.58 14.48 -8.08
C ILE A 109 -0.15 14.26 -7.60
N LYS A 110 0.25 15.06 -6.62
CA LYS A 110 1.58 15.00 -6.02
C LYS A 110 1.83 13.64 -5.37
N MET A 111 2.98 13.07 -5.67
CA MET A 111 3.46 11.83 -5.06
C MET A 111 4.47 12.16 -3.96
N ASN A 112 4.31 11.54 -2.80
CA ASN A 112 5.20 11.64 -1.65
C ASN A 112 5.13 10.34 -0.82
N ALA A 113 5.92 10.25 0.24
CA ALA A 113 6.01 9.07 1.09
C ALA A 113 4.66 8.69 1.73
N ASP A 114 3.85 9.68 2.09
CA ASP A 114 2.53 9.48 2.73
C ASP A 114 1.39 9.33 1.71
N PHE A 115 1.72 9.23 0.41
CA PHE A 115 0.73 9.09 -0.64
C PHE A 115 -0.03 7.77 -0.49
N ALA A 116 -1.34 7.86 -0.22
CA ALA A 116 -2.18 6.69 -0.03
C ALA A 116 -2.26 5.83 -1.31
N ILE A 117 -1.92 4.54 -1.19
CA ILE A 117 -1.75 3.62 -2.31
C ILE A 117 -2.52 2.31 -2.11
N GLU A 118 -2.62 1.50 -3.17
CA GLU A 118 -3.29 0.21 -3.20
C GLU A 118 -2.41 -0.90 -2.60
N TYR A 119 -3.01 -1.92 -1.98
CA TYR A 119 -2.24 -3.05 -1.41
C TYR A 119 -1.76 -4.05 -2.46
N SER A 120 -2.30 -4.01 -3.69
CA SER A 120 -1.89 -4.91 -4.78
C SER A 120 -0.40 -4.80 -5.10
N PHE A 121 0.22 -3.65 -4.84
CA PHE A 121 1.67 -3.44 -5.00
C PHE A 121 2.52 -4.34 -4.10
N LEU A 122 1.95 -4.87 -3.01
CA LEU A 122 2.62 -5.81 -2.10
C LEU A 122 2.26 -7.27 -2.36
N LEU A 123 1.28 -7.58 -3.21
CA LEU A 123 0.85 -8.96 -3.48
C LEU A 123 1.75 -9.73 -4.46
N GLY A 124 2.80 -9.08 -4.96
CA GLY A 124 3.82 -9.68 -5.82
C GLY A 124 3.62 -9.41 -7.31
N PRO A 125 4.62 -9.76 -8.16
CA PRO A 125 4.57 -9.54 -9.60
C PRO A 125 3.53 -10.42 -10.32
N PRO A 126 2.88 -9.91 -11.39
CA PRO A 126 2.88 -8.51 -11.81
C PRO A 126 2.10 -7.65 -10.80
N TYR A 127 2.64 -6.53 -10.33
CA TYR A 127 2.03 -5.69 -9.26
C TYR A 127 0.63 -5.15 -9.62
N LEU A 128 0.32 -5.07 -10.91
CA LEU A 128 -0.99 -4.70 -11.45
C LEU A 128 -1.85 -5.97 -11.61
N PHE A 129 -3.16 -5.81 -11.52
CA PHE A 129 -4.14 -6.90 -11.72
C PHE A 129 -4.14 -7.98 -10.63
N GLN A 130 -3.31 -7.84 -9.58
CA GLN A 130 -3.34 -8.76 -8.45
C GLN A 130 -4.62 -8.64 -7.65
N ARG A 131 -5.09 -9.79 -7.19
CA ARG A 131 -6.23 -9.96 -6.31
C ARG A 131 -5.82 -10.83 -5.14
N ILE A 132 -6.52 -10.70 -4.02
CA ILE A 132 -6.35 -11.62 -2.90
C ILE A 132 -6.82 -13.00 -3.39
N ASN A 133 -5.99 -14.02 -3.21
CA ASN A 133 -6.28 -15.38 -3.63
C ASN A 133 -5.60 -16.37 -2.69
N GLN A 134 -5.83 -17.66 -2.92
CA GLN A 134 -5.30 -18.71 -2.03
C GLN A 134 -3.77 -18.70 -1.90
N LYS A 135 -3.04 -18.26 -2.94
CA LYS A 135 -1.57 -18.27 -2.96
C LYS A 135 -0.95 -17.10 -2.20
N ASN A 136 -1.62 -15.95 -2.13
CA ASN A 136 -1.09 -14.73 -1.52
C ASN A 136 -1.84 -14.29 -0.26
N LYS A 137 -2.81 -15.08 0.22
CA LYS A 137 -3.59 -14.76 1.43
C LYS A 137 -2.71 -14.61 2.68
N ASP A 138 -1.66 -15.42 2.83
CA ASP A 138 -0.79 -15.34 4.02
C ASP A 138 0.11 -14.11 3.96
N LEU A 139 0.60 -13.75 2.76
CA LEU A 139 1.27 -12.47 2.54
C LEU A 139 0.32 -11.29 2.82
N PHE A 140 -0.94 -11.37 2.39
CA PHE A 140 -1.94 -10.35 2.71
C PHE A 140 -2.18 -10.21 4.22
N ASP A 141 -2.23 -11.33 4.95
CA ASP A 141 -2.36 -11.35 6.41
C ASP A 141 -1.16 -10.66 7.09
N GLU A 142 0.05 -10.99 6.64
CA GLU A 142 1.30 -10.37 7.10
C GLU A 142 1.28 -8.85 6.86
N ILE A 143 0.90 -8.41 5.66
CA ILE A 143 0.78 -6.99 5.31
C ILE A 143 -0.16 -6.29 6.30
N CYS A 144 -1.36 -6.83 6.51
CA CYS A 144 -2.34 -6.21 7.39
C CYS A 144 -1.84 -6.07 8.83
N LYS A 145 -1.22 -7.13 9.36
CA LYS A 145 -0.68 -7.15 10.72
C LYS A 145 0.50 -6.21 10.89
N LYS A 146 1.40 -6.17 9.90
CA LYS A 146 2.56 -5.27 9.90
C LYS A 146 2.13 -3.80 9.90
N ILE A 147 1.15 -3.43 9.07
CA ILE A 147 0.63 -2.06 9.05
C ILE A 147 -0.03 -1.70 10.38
N GLN A 148 -0.82 -2.60 10.97
CA GLN A 148 -1.43 -2.34 12.28
C GLN A 148 -0.40 -2.18 13.40
N LEU A 149 0.64 -3.01 13.41
CA LEU A 149 1.73 -2.88 14.38
C LEU A 149 2.43 -1.52 14.28
N VAL A 150 2.72 -1.06 13.06
CA VAL A 150 3.50 0.16 12.82
C VAL A 150 2.68 1.43 13.03
N LYS A 151 1.40 1.41 12.65
CA LYS A 151 0.50 2.58 12.67
C LYS A 151 -0.42 2.63 13.90
N GLY A 152 -0.52 1.53 14.63
CA GLY A 152 -1.26 1.41 15.89
C GLY A 152 -2.60 0.68 15.72
N GLU A 153 -2.83 -0.30 16.59
CA GLU A 153 -3.94 -1.27 16.49
C GLU A 153 -5.34 -0.69 16.74
N LYS A 154 -5.44 0.54 17.24
CA LYS A 154 -6.73 1.17 17.58
C LYS A 154 -7.58 1.49 16.36
N ASN A 155 -6.94 1.72 15.22
CA ASN A 155 -7.61 2.16 13.99
C ASN A 155 -7.95 0.96 13.09
N ARG A 156 -9.03 1.07 12.32
CA ARG A 156 -9.36 0.05 11.31
C ARG A 156 -8.45 0.18 10.09
N LEU A 157 -8.18 -0.93 9.42
CA LEU A 157 -7.33 -0.94 8.25
C LEU A 157 -8.15 -0.63 6.99
N LEU A 158 -7.97 0.55 6.39
CA LEU A 158 -8.63 0.94 5.14
C LEU A 158 -7.81 0.47 3.95
N LEU A 159 -8.42 -0.34 3.09
CA LEU A 159 -7.75 -1.01 2.00
C LEU A 159 -8.46 -0.73 0.68
N LYS A 160 -7.69 -0.50 -0.38
CA LYS A 160 -8.23 -0.31 -1.73
C LYS A 160 -7.48 -1.19 -2.72
N ASN A 161 -8.24 -1.90 -3.56
CA ASN A 161 -7.74 -2.55 -4.76
C ASN A 161 -8.89 -2.71 -5.77
N PRO A 162 -8.89 -1.98 -6.90
CA PRO A 162 -9.95 -2.09 -7.90
C PRO A 162 -10.14 -3.51 -8.44
N TRP A 163 -9.06 -4.30 -8.47
CA TRP A 163 -9.09 -5.66 -9.00
C TRP A 163 -9.85 -6.63 -8.09
N ASP A 164 -9.99 -6.33 -6.81
CA ASP A 164 -10.72 -7.16 -5.85
C ASP A 164 -12.23 -6.90 -5.85
N PHE A 165 -12.75 -5.96 -6.64
CA PHE A 165 -14.19 -5.73 -6.79
C PHE A 165 -14.98 -7.00 -7.11
N PRO A 166 -14.66 -7.79 -8.16
CA PRO A 166 -15.33 -9.06 -8.42
C PRO A 166 -14.98 -10.17 -7.41
N ASN A 167 -14.05 -9.93 -6.48
CA ASN A 167 -13.48 -10.93 -5.58
C ASN A 167 -14.04 -10.84 -4.15
N PHE A 168 -15.06 -10.01 -3.92
CA PHE A 168 -15.58 -9.74 -2.58
C PHE A 168 -16.09 -10.99 -1.85
N LEU A 169 -16.69 -11.96 -2.56
CA LEU A 169 -17.14 -13.23 -1.97
C LEU A 169 -15.98 -14.04 -1.41
N PHE A 170 -14.89 -14.18 -2.17
CA PHE A 170 -13.67 -14.87 -1.72
C PHE A 170 -13.08 -14.16 -0.49
N ILE A 171 -13.00 -12.83 -0.53
CA ILE A 171 -12.50 -12.04 0.60
C ILE A 171 -13.38 -12.26 1.84
N LYS A 172 -14.71 -12.26 1.68
CA LYS A 172 -15.63 -12.47 2.80
C LYS A 172 -15.54 -13.87 3.38
N GLU A 173 -15.33 -14.89 2.55
CA GLU A 173 -15.12 -16.27 2.97
C GLU A 173 -13.80 -16.42 3.74
N LYS A 174 -12.69 -15.91 3.19
CA LYS A 174 -11.36 -16.08 3.79
C LYS A 174 -11.04 -15.11 4.92
N ILE A 175 -11.73 -13.97 4.97
CA ILE A 175 -11.52 -12.89 5.94
C ILE A 175 -12.90 -12.45 6.46
N PRO A 176 -13.56 -13.26 7.32
CA PRO A 176 -14.95 -13.02 7.73
C PRO A 176 -15.20 -11.69 8.43
N GLN A 177 -14.18 -11.14 9.11
CA GLN A 177 -14.23 -9.85 9.78
C GLN A 177 -14.15 -8.64 8.83
N SER A 178 -13.94 -8.87 7.53
CA SER A 178 -13.91 -7.82 6.52
C SER A 178 -15.23 -7.04 6.41
N LYS A 179 -15.10 -5.74 6.22
CA LYS A 179 -16.18 -4.81 5.89
C LYS A 179 -15.95 -4.24 4.50
N PHE A 180 -17.03 -4.01 3.76
CA PHE A 180 -16.97 -3.44 2.42
C PHE A 180 -17.68 -2.09 2.39
N ARG A 181 -17.09 -1.14 1.68
CA ARG A 181 -17.70 0.14 1.31
C ARG A 181 -17.64 0.24 -0.22
N SER A 182 -18.79 0.43 -0.85
CA SER A 182 -18.92 0.74 -2.27
C SER A 182 -19.57 2.12 -2.43
N GLU A 183 -19.37 2.75 -3.59
CA GLU A 183 -20.05 4.00 -3.98
C GLU A 183 -21.42 3.73 -4.64
N GLU A 184 -21.88 2.48 -4.71
CA GLU A 184 -23.20 2.17 -5.27
C GLU A 184 -24.29 2.76 -4.36
N HIS A 185 -25.03 3.68 -4.96
CA HIS A 185 -25.96 4.59 -4.31
C HIS A 185 -27.06 3.82 -3.58
N THR A 186 -27.36 4.26 -2.36
CA THR A 186 -28.71 4.17 -1.76
C THR A 186 -29.80 4.54 -2.75
#